data_AF-A0A1M6SJA7-F1
#
_entry.id   AF-A0A1M6SJA7-F1
#
_cell.length_a   1.000
_cell.length_b   1.000
_cell.length_c   1.000
_cell.angle_alpha   90.00
_cell.angle_beta   90.00
_cell.angle_gamma   90.00
#
_symmetry.space_group_name_H-M   'P 1'
#
loop_
_entity.id
_entity.type
_entity.pdbx_description
1 polymer ?
#
loop_
_entity_poly.entity_id
_entity_poly.type
_entity_poly.pdbx_seq_one_letter_code
_entity_poly.pdbx_strand_id
1 'polypeptide(L)'
;MNTIKTTLVFLLLAVFSLNVTQAQEGHPLEGKWNLTIDQEGEKLPSWLEIRHSGTNTLIGRFTYAFGSARPVAEIEKHGELFSFEIPPQWEPGASSMEFEGKIVGDGLAGTMIYVDGKTYNWTATKSPKLQYYENAKEGKTVKLFNGKNLNGWVMKPGNQWAVLDGILTSAKPGVNLISEEKFNDFKLHAEFRYPEGSNSGMYLRGRYEVQIADNIGLEPSSIYFGGIYGLLTPNENVAMKAGEWQTYDITLIGRRVTIVANGKTVISNQNIEAMTGGALDNNEAEAGPIMIQGDHGPVEFRKLEITPLSKG
;
A
#
# COMPACT_ATOMS: atom_id res chain seq x y z
N MET A 1 19.17 -33.32 -86.27
CA MET A 1 18.12 -32.60 -85.51
C MET A 1 18.27 -32.98 -84.05
N ASN A 2 18.78 -32.06 -83.24
CA ASN A 2 18.95 -32.18 -81.79
C ASN A 2 17.70 -31.70 -81.08
N THR A 3 17.29 -32.37 -80.00
CA THR A 3 16.25 -31.87 -79.08
C THR A 3 16.89 -31.66 -77.71
N ILE A 4 16.83 -30.41 -77.21
CA ILE A 4 17.35 -29.99 -75.91
C ILE A 4 16.23 -30.00 -74.86
N LYS A 5 16.66 -30.39 -73.65
CA LYS A 5 16.07 -30.44 -72.31
C LYS A 5 15.07 -29.34 -71.93
N THR A 6 14.18 -29.68 -70.98
CA THR A 6 13.71 -28.73 -69.96
C THR A 6 13.48 -29.45 -68.64
N THR A 7 14.30 -29.11 -67.64
CA THR A 7 14.13 -29.56 -66.24
C THR A 7 13.34 -28.48 -65.51
N LEU A 8 12.22 -28.85 -64.89
CA LEU A 8 11.37 -27.94 -64.13
C LEU A 8 11.88 -27.85 -62.69
N VAL A 9 12.28 -26.65 -62.25
CA VAL A 9 12.66 -26.34 -60.86
C VAL A 9 11.42 -25.83 -60.13
N PHE A 10 10.99 -26.50 -59.06
CA PHE A 10 9.95 -26.01 -58.16
C PHE A 10 10.55 -24.98 -57.19
N LEU A 11 10.10 -23.73 -57.28
CA LEU A 11 10.45 -22.66 -56.35
C LEU A 11 9.44 -22.69 -55.18
N LEU A 12 9.87 -23.12 -54.00
CA LEU A 12 9.06 -23.05 -52.78
C LEU A 12 9.10 -21.61 -52.23
N LEU A 13 8.02 -20.84 -52.40
CA LEU A 13 7.86 -19.54 -51.74
C LEU A 13 7.49 -19.76 -50.27
N ALA A 14 8.46 -19.54 -49.37
CA ALA A 14 8.19 -19.45 -47.94
C ALA A 14 7.54 -18.09 -47.64
N VAL A 15 6.24 -18.09 -47.37
CA VAL A 15 5.52 -16.92 -46.86
C VAL A 15 5.85 -16.79 -45.37
N PHE A 16 6.77 -15.88 -45.03
CA PHE A 16 6.95 -15.45 -43.65
C PHE A 16 5.78 -14.53 -43.27
N SER A 17 4.80 -15.08 -42.54
CA SER A 17 3.82 -14.27 -41.83
C SER A 17 4.53 -13.53 -40.69
N LEU A 18 4.79 -12.23 -40.90
CA LEU A 18 5.11 -11.29 -39.84
C LEU A 18 3.88 -11.18 -38.94
N ASN A 19 3.83 -12.00 -37.88
CA ASN A 19 2.96 -11.73 -36.75
C ASN A 19 3.50 -10.48 -36.07
N VAL A 20 3.05 -9.31 -36.50
CA VAL A 20 3.15 -8.09 -35.71
C VAL A 20 2.25 -8.34 -34.51
N THR A 21 2.82 -8.84 -33.42
CA THR A 21 2.22 -8.70 -32.10
C THR A 21 2.10 -7.21 -31.85
N GLN A 22 0.96 -6.63 -32.17
CA GLN A 22 0.59 -5.32 -31.66
C GLN A 22 0.53 -5.50 -30.14
N ALA A 23 1.61 -5.10 -29.44
CA ALA A 23 1.50 -4.87 -28.02
C ALA A 23 0.33 -3.89 -27.86
N GLN A 24 -0.66 -4.24 -27.05
CA GLN A 24 -1.74 -3.34 -26.71
C GLN A 24 -1.08 -2.11 -26.10
N GLU A 25 -0.93 -1.03 -26.86
CA GLU A 25 -0.43 0.23 -26.33
C GLU A 25 -1.43 0.65 -25.25
N GLY A 26 -1.01 0.56 -23.99
CA GLY A 26 -1.86 0.87 -22.85
C GLY A 26 -2.38 2.29 -22.96
N HIS A 27 -3.63 2.52 -22.57
CA HIS A 27 -4.21 3.86 -22.60
C HIS A 27 -3.35 4.82 -21.74
N PRO A 28 -3.14 6.09 -22.13
CA PRO A 28 -2.28 7.02 -21.36
C PRO A 28 -2.67 7.18 -19.87
N LEU A 29 -3.94 6.97 -19.55
CA LEU A 29 -4.47 6.95 -18.18
C LEU A 29 -4.03 5.72 -17.37
N GLU A 30 -3.74 4.59 -18.02
CA GLU A 30 -3.44 3.32 -17.34
C GLU A 30 -2.17 3.42 -16.49
N GLY A 31 -2.25 2.83 -15.31
CA GLY A 31 -1.16 2.74 -14.36
C GLY A 31 -1.61 3.05 -12.94
N LYS A 32 -0.60 3.18 -12.07
CA LYS A 32 -0.75 3.46 -10.65
C LYS A 32 -0.30 4.89 -10.40
N TRP A 33 -1.11 5.62 -9.64
CA TRP A 33 -0.98 7.06 -9.46
C TRP A 33 -1.04 7.40 -7.97
N ASN A 34 -0.06 8.16 -7.49
CA ASN A 34 -0.08 8.73 -6.15
C ASN A 34 -0.83 10.05 -6.22
N LEU A 35 -2.02 10.10 -5.63
CA LEU A 35 -2.88 11.28 -5.60
C LEU A 35 -2.64 12.09 -4.34
N THR A 36 -2.60 13.41 -4.48
CA THR A 36 -2.70 14.34 -3.36
C THR A 36 -4.00 15.11 -3.51
N ILE A 37 -4.93 14.90 -2.58
CA ILE A 37 -6.16 15.69 -2.49
C ILE A 37 -5.90 16.89 -1.57
N ASP A 38 -6.25 18.09 -2.01
CA ASP A 38 -6.19 19.31 -1.21
C ASP A 38 -7.56 19.59 -0.61
N GLN A 39 -7.71 19.22 0.66
CA GLN A 39 -8.97 19.32 1.38
C GLN A 39 -8.83 20.34 2.50
N GLU A 40 -9.39 21.53 2.27
CA GLU A 40 -9.36 22.65 3.22
C GLU A 40 -7.93 23.04 3.68
N GLY A 41 -6.95 22.91 2.78
CA GLY A 41 -5.54 23.22 3.06
C GLY A 41 -4.71 22.04 3.57
N GLU A 42 -5.36 20.94 3.96
CA GLU A 42 -4.69 19.69 4.31
C GLU A 42 -4.40 18.88 3.03
N LYS A 43 -3.17 18.36 2.94
CA LYS A 43 -2.75 17.48 1.85
C LYS A 43 -3.00 16.04 2.26
N LEU A 44 -3.92 15.40 1.58
CA LEU A 44 -4.35 14.04 1.86
C LEU A 44 -3.71 13.07 0.85
N PRO A 45 -2.76 12.23 1.28
CA PRO A 45 -2.21 11.16 0.44
C PRO A 45 -3.32 10.17 0.06
N SER A 46 -3.35 9.79 -1.20
CA SER A 46 -4.36 8.90 -1.77
C SER A 46 -3.75 8.18 -2.98
N TRP A 47 -4.45 7.20 -3.52
CA TRP A 47 -3.91 6.39 -4.60
C TRP A 47 -5.00 5.93 -5.57
N LEU A 48 -4.66 5.88 -6.86
CA LEU A 48 -5.53 5.43 -7.94
C LEU A 48 -4.79 4.45 -8.85
N GLU A 49 -5.41 3.31 -9.12
CA GLU A 49 -5.06 2.45 -10.25
C GLU A 49 -6.13 2.55 -11.33
N ILE A 50 -5.65 2.70 -12.56
CA ILE A 50 -6.45 2.62 -13.78
C ILE A 50 -5.89 1.47 -14.61
N ARG A 51 -6.76 0.55 -15.04
CA ARG A 51 -6.39 -0.57 -15.90
C ARG A 51 -7.53 -0.92 -16.84
N HIS A 52 -7.21 -1.52 -17.98
CA HIS A 52 -8.24 -2.05 -18.86
C HIS A 52 -8.89 -3.33 -18.27
N SER A 53 -10.18 -3.49 -18.57
CA SER A 53 -10.96 -4.70 -18.41
C SER A 53 -11.48 -5.12 -19.78
N GLY A 54 -10.96 -6.22 -20.31
CA GLY A 54 -11.18 -6.57 -21.70
C GLY A 54 -10.56 -5.56 -22.67
N THR A 55 -11.31 -5.16 -23.70
CA THR A 55 -10.79 -4.32 -24.79
C THR A 55 -11.10 -2.83 -24.63
N ASN A 56 -12.16 -2.46 -23.93
CA ASN A 56 -12.73 -1.10 -24.01
C ASN A 56 -12.93 -0.42 -22.65
N THR A 57 -13.31 -1.18 -21.62
CA THR A 57 -13.69 -0.61 -20.32
C THR A 57 -12.45 -0.36 -19.47
N LEU A 58 -12.35 0.82 -18.88
CA LEU A 58 -11.36 1.10 -17.84
C LEU A 58 -12.00 0.85 -16.48
N ILE A 59 -11.28 0.13 -15.62
CA ILE A 59 -11.65 -0.13 -14.23
C ILE A 59 -10.46 0.20 -13.35
N GLY A 60 -10.62 0.08 -12.04
CA GLY A 60 -9.53 0.47 -11.16
C GLY A 60 -9.71 0.09 -9.71
N ARG A 61 -8.85 0.71 -8.91
CA ARG A 61 -8.96 0.72 -7.46
C ARG A 61 -8.57 2.10 -6.95
N PHE A 62 -9.19 2.53 -5.88
CA PHE A 62 -8.92 3.81 -5.24
C PHE A 62 -8.76 3.64 -3.74
N THR A 63 -7.73 4.27 -3.19
CA THR A 63 -7.51 4.39 -1.75
C THR A 63 -7.62 5.86 -1.39
N TYR A 64 -8.59 6.21 -0.56
CA TYR A 64 -8.72 7.55 0.00
C TYR A 64 -7.73 7.75 1.17
N ALA A 65 -7.68 8.94 1.73
CA ALA A 65 -6.82 9.33 2.84
C ALA A 65 -6.88 8.39 4.06
N PHE A 66 -8.01 7.71 4.22
CA PHE A 66 -8.25 6.66 5.21
C PHE A 66 -9.08 5.54 4.59
N GLY A 67 -9.27 4.46 5.35
CA GLY A 67 -10.00 3.29 4.87
C GLY A 67 -9.18 2.43 3.92
N SER A 68 -9.83 1.45 3.32
CA SER A 68 -9.18 0.45 2.48
C SER A 68 -9.20 0.86 1.01
N ALA A 69 -8.35 0.22 0.20
CA ALA A 69 -8.52 0.26 -1.25
C ALA A 69 -9.90 -0.29 -1.63
N ARG A 70 -10.62 0.43 -2.49
CA ARG A 70 -11.96 0.10 -2.99
C ARG A 70 -11.94 -0.09 -4.50
N PRO A 71 -12.75 -1.00 -5.06
CA PRO A 71 -12.85 -1.16 -6.49
C PRO A 71 -13.48 0.09 -7.13
N VAL A 72 -12.91 0.52 -8.25
CA VAL A 72 -13.57 1.43 -9.19
C VAL A 72 -14.22 0.56 -10.26
N ALA A 73 -15.55 0.53 -10.27
CA ALA A 73 -16.32 -0.35 -11.15
C ALA A 73 -16.13 0.01 -12.63
N GLU A 74 -16.08 1.30 -12.92
CA GLU A 74 -15.85 1.85 -14.26
C GLU A 74 -15.20 3.23 -14.15
N ILE A 75 -14.32 3.53 -15.10
CA ILE A 75 -13.75 4.86 -15.33
C ILE A 75 -14.28 5.32 -16.68
N GLU A 76 -15.26 6.22 -16.62
CA GLU A 76 -15.90 6.77 -17.81
C GLU A 76 -15.00 7.81 -18.46
N LYS A 77 -15.03 7.90 -19.79
CA LYS A 77 -14.25 8.87 -20.55
C LYS A 77 -15.17 9.81 -21.31
N HIS A 78 -14.91 11.11 -21.18
CA HIS A 78 -15.69 12.19 -21.79
C HIS A 78 -14.72 13.16 -22.49
N GLY A 79 -14.28 12.79 -23.69
CA GLY A 79 -13.25 13.54 -24.42
C GLY A 79 -11.90 13.49 -23.73
N GLU A 80 -11.40 14.64 -23.25
CA GLU A 80 -10.14 14.74 -22.49
C GLU A 80 -10.32 14.47 -20.98
N LEU A 81 -11.57 14.40 -20.53
CA LEU A 81 -11.92 14.14 -19.13
C LEU A 81 -12.16 12.65 -18.91
N PHE A 82 -11.95 12.21 -17.68
CA PHE A 82 -12.44 10.94 -17.18
C PHE A 82 -13.11 11.15 -15.82
N SER A 83 -14.03 10.27 -15.46
CA SER A 83 -14.69 10.29 -14.17
C SER A 83 -14.85 8.90 -13.58
N PHE A 84 -14.97 8.84 -12.27
CA PHE A 84 -15.35 7.62 -11.54
C PHE A 84 -15.95 7.97 -10.18
N GLU A 85 -16.65 7.02 -9.58
CA GLU A 85 -17.26 7.17 -8.27
C GLU A 85 -16.76 6.12 -7.29
N ILE A 86 -16.77 6.47 -6.01
CA ILE A 86 -16.42 5.60 -4.90
C ILE A 86 -17.48 5.71 -3.81
N PRO A 87 -18.24 4.63 -3.54
CA PRO A 87 -19.18 4.60 -2.42
C PRO A 87 -18.48 4.80 -1.06
N PRO A 88 -19.16 5.39 -0.07
CA PRO A 88 -18.59 5.61 1.25
C PRO A 88 -18.29 4.27 1.94
N GLN A 89 -17.20 4.24 2.71
CA GLN A 89 -16.82 3.14 3.58
C GLN A 89 -16.90 3.57 5.04
N TRP A 90 -16.15 4.62 5.38
CA TRP A 90 -16.10 5.21 6.72
C TRP A 90 -16.33 6.73 6.69
N GLU A 91 -16.39 7.30 5.49
CA GLU A 91 -16.76 8.69 5.27
C GLU A 91 -18.16 8.97 5.86
N PRO A 92 -18.41 10.16 6.42
CA PRO A 92 -19.70 10.49 7.02
C PRO A 92 -20.76 10.71 5.94
N GLY A 93 -21.82 9.90 5.93
CA GLY A 93 -22.94 10.05 5.00
C GLY A 93 -23.11 8.83 4.09
N ALA A 94 -24.02 8.95 3.12
CA ALA A 94 -24.38 7.85 2.22
C ALA A 94 -24.07 8.13 0.73
N SER A 95 -23.66 9.36 0.40
CA SER A 95 -23.31 9.75 -0.97
C SER A 95 -21.95 9.20 -1.36
N SER A 96 -21.77 8.87 -2.64
CA SER A 96 -20.47 8.55 -3.21
C SER A 96 -19.55 9.78 -3.18
N MET A 97 -18.24 9.53 -3.17
CA MET A 97 -17.27 10.51 -3.66
C MET A 97 -17.23 10.42 -5.19
N GLU A 98 -17.28 11.56 -5.86
CA GLU A 98 -17.26 11.65 -7.31
C GLU A 98 -15.96 12.31 -7.74
N PHE A 99 -15.24 11.71 -8.69
CA PHE A 99 -13.97 12.22 -9.20
C PHE A 99 -14.11 12.56 -10.67
N GLU A 100 -13.61 13.73 -11.06
CA GLU A 100 -13.37 14.10 -12.45
C GLU A 100 -11.90 14.47 -12.60
N GLY A 101 -11.24 13.99 -13.65
CA GLY A 101 -9.83 14.25 -13.90
C GLY A 101 -9.47 14.31 -15.37
N LYS A 102 -8.24 14.76 -15.63
CA LYS A 102 -7.62 14.78 -16.95
C LYS A 102 -6.11 14.60 -16.84
N ILE A 103 -5.47 14.32 -17.97
CA ILE A 103 -4.02 14.28 -18.08
C ILE A 103 -3.48 15.71 -18.08
N VAL A 104 -2.45 15.97 -17.25
CA VAL A 104 -1.74 17.26 -17.21
C VAL A 104 -0.24 16.97 -17.17
N GLY A 105 0.45 17.23 -18.29
CA GLY A 105 1.85 16.82 -18.47
C GLY A 105 2.00 15.29 -18.35
N ASP A 106 2.91 14.83 -17.51
CA ASP A 106 3.12 13.40 -17.20
C ASP A 106 2.24 12.90 -16.03
N GLY A 107 1.37 13.77 -15.51
CA GLY A 107 0.53 13.52 -14.35
C GLY A 107 -0.97 13.55 -14.66
N LEU A 108 -1.77 13.45 -13.61
CA LEU A 108 -3.22 13.69 -13.65
C LEU A 108 -3.57 14.88 -12.74
N ALA A 109 -4.66 15.58 -13.03
CA ALA A 109 -5.24 16.56 -12.13
C ALA A 109 -6.74 16.65 -12.32
N GLY A 110 -7.45 17.08 -11.29
CA GLY A 110 -8.90 17.12 -11.33
C GLY A 110 -9.55 17.62 -10.06
N THR A 111 -10.83 17.32 -9.92
CA THR A 111 -11.63 17.65 -8.76
C THR A 111 -12.31 16.40 -8.18
N MET A 112 -12.59 16.46 -6.88
CA MET A 112 -13.37 15.47 -6.14
C MET A 112 -14.55 16.20 -5.51
N ILE A 113 -15.77 15.72 -5.72
CA ILE A 113 -16.92 16.07 -4.89
C ILE A 113 -16.93 15.07 -3.73
N TYR A 114 -16.76 15.57 -2.51
CA TYR A 114 -16.79 14.73 -1.31
C TYR A 114 -18.23 14.39 -0.91
N VAL A 115 -18.40 13.48 0.05
CA VAL A 115 -19.71 12.99 0.51
C VAL A 115 -20.61 14.07 1.12
N ASP A 116 -20.04 15.23 1.48
CA ASP A 116 -20.76 16.42 1.96
C ASP A 116 -21.15 17.40 0.83
N GLY A 117 -20.83 17.07 -0.42
CA GLY A 117 -21.09 17.89 -1.62
C GLY A 117 -20.07 18.99 -1.88
N LYS A 118 -19.04 19.16 -1.04
CA LYS A 118 -17.97 20.13 -1.29
C LYS A 118 -16.99 19.60 -2.34
N THR A 119 -16.45 20.52 -3.13
CA THR A 119 -15.46 20.20 -4.17
C THR A 119 -14.04 20.51 -3.71
N TYR A 120 -13.13 19.59 -3.97
CA TYR A 120 -11.70 19.68 -3.63
C TYR A 120 -10.84 19.38 -4.84
N ASN A 121 -9.70 20.06 -4.95
CA ASN A 121 -8.76 19.82 -6.05
C ASN A 121 -7.83 18.66 -5.71
N TRP A 122 -7.39 17.93 -6.72
CA TRP A 122 -6.35 16.92 -6.56
C TRP A 122 -5.38 16.90 -7.74
N THR A 123 -4.17 16.42 -7.47
CA THR A 123 -3.14 16.14 -8.46
C THR A 123 -2.61 14.74 -8.27
N ALA A 124 -2.07 14.14 -9.32
CA ALA A 124 -1.47 12.82 -9.27
C ALA A 124 -0.18 12.73 -10.08
N THR A 125 0.78 11.97 -9.56
CA THR A 125 1.99 11.55 -10.27
C THR A 125 2.04 10.04 -10.38
N LYS A 126 2.76 9.50 -11.36
CA LYS A 126 2.95 8.05 -11.48
C LYS A 126 3.59 7.50 -10.21
N SER A 127 3.03 6.43 -9.65
CA SER A 127 3.66 5.72 -8.53
C SER A 127 5.07 5.26 -8.93
N PRO A 128 6.10 5.51 -8.12
CA PRO A 128 7.47 5.17 -8.48
C PRO A 128 7.64 3.65 -8.56
N LYS A 129 8.57 3.18 -9.41
CA LYS A 129 9.00 1.78 -9.40
C LYS A 129 10.03 1.58 -8.28
N LEU A 130 9.73 0.68 -7.35
CA LEU A 130 10.65 0.30 -6.28
C LEU A 130 11.24 -1.08 -6.58
N GLN A 131 12.54 -1.11 -6.91
CA GLN A 131 13.21 -2.32 -7.34
C GLN A 131 13.41 -3.29 -6.18
N TYR A 132 12.97 -4.54 -6.37
CA TYR A 132 13.40 -5.64 -5.55
C TYR A 132 14.83 -6.07 -5.94
N TYR A 133 15.57 -6.62 -4.98
CA TYR A 133 16.85 -7.28 -5.19
C TYR A 133 16.98 -8.47 -4.24
N GLU A 134 17.76 -9.45 -4.66
CA GLU A 134 18.09 -10.63 -3.86
C GLU A 134 19.39 -10.40 -3.07
N ASN A 135 19.67 -11.32 -2.13
CA ASN A 135 20.93 -11.35 -1.36
C ASN A 135 21.23 -10.01 -0.66
N ALA A 136 20.21 -9.45 -0.01
CA ALA A 136 20.35 -8.20 0.75
C ALA A 136 21.41 -8.33 1.85
N LYS A 137 22.27 -7.31 1.96
CA LYS A 137 23.20 -7.16 3.08
C LYS A 137 22.46 -6.55 4.26
N GLU A 138 22.63 -7.14 5.44
CA GLU A 138 22.07 -6.63 6.69
C GLU A 138 23.00 -5.59 7.32
N GLY A 139 22.42 -4.44 7.67
CA GLY A 139 23.06 -3.44 8.49
C GLY A 139 23.02 -3.77 9.97
N LYS A 140 23.41 -2.80 10.80
CA LYS A 140 23.31 -2.92 12.26
C LYS A 140 21.85 -2.80 12.70
N THR A 141 21.36 -3.75 13.49
CA THR A 141 20.03 -3.66 14.11
C THR A 141 19.92 -2.46 15.06
N VAL A 142 18.86 -1.69 14.88
CA VAL A 142 18.46 -0.55 15.69
C VAL A 142 17.29 -0.94 16.59
N LYS A 143 17.39 -0.64 17.88
CA LYS A 143 16.28 -0.76 18.83
C LYS A 143 15.44 0.51 18.74
N LEU A 144 14.38 0.46 17.94
CA LEU A 144 13.50 1.61 17.73
C LEU A 144 12.71 1.95 18.99
N PHE A 145 12.31 0.93 19.75
CA PHE A 145 11.87 1.11 21.14
C PHE A 145 13.02 0.83 22.11
N ASN A 146 13.34 1.82 22.95
CA ASN A 146 14.50 1.76 23.84
C ASN A 146 14.22 1.16 25.24
N GLY A 147 12.96 0.80 25.53
CA GLY A 147 12.55 0.19 26.81
C GLY A 147 12.50 1.16 28.00
N LYS A 148 12.68 2.47 27.81
CA LYS A 148 12.81 3.44 28.91
C LYS A 148 11.94 4.68 28.75
N ASN A 149 11.89 5.26 27.56
CA ASN A 149 11.17 6.51 27.30
C ASN A 149 10.83 6.65 25.81
N LEU A 150 10.26 7.80 25.43
CA LEU A 150 9.85 8.09 24.05
C LEU A 150 10.93 8.80 23.22
N ASN A 151 12.20 8.81 23.65
CA ASN A 151 13.28 9.37 22.83
C ASN A 151 13.39 8.57 21.52
N GLY A 152 13.53 9.27 20.39
CA GLY A 152 13.50 8.69 19.05
C GLY A 152 12.09 8.66 18.41
N TRP A 153 11.08 9.19 19.09
CA TRP A 153 9.71 9.31 18.60
C TRP A 153 9.27 10.78 18.52
N VAL A 154 8.52 11.12 17.48
CA VAL A 154 7.93 12.44 17.29
C VAL A 154 6.75 12.62 18.24
N MET A 155 6.87 13.58 19.16
CA MET A 155 5.83 13.91 20.14
C MET A 155 4.84 14.91 19.56
N LYS A 156 3.61 14.46 19.28
CA LYS A 156 2.52 15.33 18.82
C LYS A 156 1.64 15.83 19.98
N PRO A 157 1.01 17.01 19.85
CA PRO A 157 -0.02 17.45 20.80
C PRO A 157 -1.12 16.39 20.96
N GLY A 158 -1.59 16.16 22.20
CA GLY A 158 -2.56 15.10 22.49
C GLY A 158 -1.95 13.71 22.70
N ASN A 159 -0.62 13.60 22.80
CA ASN A 159 0.06 12.33 23.05
C ASN A 159 -0.45 11.61 24.31
N GLN A 160 -0.82 10.36 24.11
CA GLN A 160 -1.25 9.38 25.12
C GLN A 160 -0.24 8.26 25.34
N TRP A 161 0.79 8.17 24.50
CA TRP A 161 1.83 7.15 24.62
C TRP A 161 2.67 7.37 25.87
N ALA A 162 3.00 6.30 26.57
CA ALA A 162 3.88 6.29 27.73
C ALA A 162 4.72 5.02 27.78
N VAL A 163 5.79 5.03 28.57
CA VAL A 163 6.55 3.81 28.90
C VAL A 163 6.25 3.43 30.34
N LEU A 164 5.62 2.28 30.53
CA LEU A 164 5.22 1.73 31.82
C LEU A 164 5.95 0.41 32.03
N ASP A 165 6.77 0.30 33.07
CA ASP A 165 7.54 -0.92 33.39
C ASP A 165 8.33 -1.52 32.19
N GLY A 166 8.88 -0.63 31.36
CA GLY A 166 9.62 -1.02 30.15
C GLY A 166 8.77 -1.39 28.94
N ILE A 167 7.46 -1.15 29.00
CA ILE A 167 6.49 -1.41 27.93
C ILE A 167 5.99 -0.08 27.34
N LEU A 168 6.15 0.08 26.02
CA LEU A 168 5.54 1.19 25.29
C LEU A 168 4.04 0.95 25.21
N THR A 169 3.25 1.88 25.75
CA THR A 169 1.82 1.70 25.98
C THR A 169 1.01 2.86 25.41
N SER A 170 0.00 2.56 24.60
CA SER A 170 -1.12 3.45 24.32
C SER A 170 -2.36 2.89 25.03
N ALA A 171 -2.76 3.49 26.15
CA ALA A 171 -3.86 2.98 26.98
C ALA A 171 -5.27 3.36 26.48
N LYS A 172 -5.35 4.29 25.52
CA LYS A 172 -6.58 4.82 24.96
C LYS A 172 -6.33 5.38 23.56
N PRO A 173 -7.37 5.67 22.77
CA PRO A 173 -7.21 6.36 21.50
C PRO A 173 -6.61 7.76 21.70
N GLY A 174 -5.74 8.17 20.78
CA GLY A 174 -5.13 9.50 20.74
C GLY A 174 -4.41 9.76 19.43
N VAL A 175 -3.11 10.06 19.45
CA VAL A 175 -2.30 10.31 18.25
C VAL A 175 -1.48 9.09 17.84
N ASN A 176 -1.12 9.01 16.57
CA ASN A 176 -0.17 8.04 16.05
C ASN A 176 1.26 8.35 16.55
N LEU A 177 2.02 7.31 16.88
CA LEU A 177 3.43 7.43 17.27
C LEU A 177 4.32 7.21 16.05
N ILE A 178 5.20 8.17 15.75
CA ILE A 178 6.01 8.17 14.52
C ILE A 178 7.48 8.21 14.90
N SER A 179 8.30 7.32 14.37
CA SER A 179 9.75 7.35 14.63
C SER A 179 10.41 8.57 13.99
N GLU A 180 11.43 9.11 14.65
CA GLU A 180 12.29 10.15 14.06
C GLU A 180 13.17 9.57 12.94
N GLU A 181 13.68 8.36 13.14
CA GLU A 181 14.48 7.64 12.15
C GLU A 181 13.62 7.14 10.98
N LYS A 182 14.19 7.18 9.78
CA LYS A 182 13.55 6.77 8.53
C LYS A 182 14.35 5.67 7.86
N PHE A 183 13.65 4.71 7.26
CA PHE A 183 14.23 3.53 6.66
C PHE A 183 13.77 3.34 5.21
N ASN A 184 14.65 2.79 4.37
CA ASN A 184 14.30 2.33 3.03
C ASN A 184 13.86 0.86 3.10
N ASP A 185 14.75 -0.06 2.77
CA ASP A 185 14.53 -1.50 2.89
C ASP A 185 14.98 -1.98 4.27
N PHE A 186 14.26 -2.93 4.86
CA PHE A 186 14.57 -3.40 6.21
C PHE A 186 13.96 -4.76 6.53
N LYS A 187 14.49 -5.38 7.59
CA LYS A 187 13.76 -6.33 8.43
C LYS A 187 13.25 -5.61 9.67
N LEU A 188 12.02 -5.90 10.10
CA LEU A 188 11.40 -5.39 11.31
C LEU A 188 11.03 -6.58 12.19
N HIS A 189 11.37 -6.51 13.47
CA HIS A 189 10.89 -7.42 14.50
C HIS A 189 10.10 -6.63 15.54
N ALA A 190 8.87 -7.05 15.82
CA ALA A 190 8.01 -6.42 16.82
C ALA A 190 7.39 -7.46 17.74
N GLU A 191 7.30 -7.14 19.03
CA GLU A 191 6.58 -7.91 20.04
C GLU A 191 5.54 -7.02 20.70
N PHE A 192 4.27 -7.36 20.53
CA PHE A 192 3.14 -6.52 20.92
C PHE A 192 1.99 -7.33 21.51
N ARG A 193 1.09 -6.66 22.24
CA ARG A 193 -0.18 -7.21 22.70
C ARG A 193 -1.24 -6.14 22.71
N TYR A 194 -2.49 -6.57 22.79
CA TYR A 194 -3.65 -5.68 22.83
C TYR A 194 -4.75 -6.26 23.72
N PRO A 195 -5.65 -5.43 24.29
CA PRO A 195 -6.85 -5.91 24.98
C PRO A 195 -7.92 -6.38 23.98
N GLU A 196 -8.98 -6.99 24.51
CA GLU A 196 -10.11 -7.48 23.72
C GLU A 196 -10.76 -6.33 22.91
N GLY A 197 -11.09 -6.60 21.65
CA GLY A 197 -11.74 -5.67 20.74
C GLY A 197 -10.86 -4.52 20.25
N SER A 198 -9.54 -4.55 20.48
CA SER A 198 -8.65 -3.47 20.04
C SER A 198 -8.33 -3.51 18.54
N ASN A 199 -7.96 -2.33 18.01
CA ASN A 199 -7.50 -2.10 16.65
C ASN A 199 -6.34 -1.07 16.68
N SER A 200 -5.27 -1.37 15.97
CA SER A 200 -4.06 -0.59 15.80
C SER A 200 -3.38 -1.06 14.51
N GLY A 201 -2.21 -0.54 14.17
CA GLY A 201 -1.53 -0.90 12.93
C GLY A 201 -0.08 -0.47 12.96
N MET A 202 0.77 -1.24 12.27
CA MET A 202 2.18 -0.92 12.07
C MET A 202 2.39 -0.47 10.63
N TYR A 203 2.60 0.83 10.44
CA TYR A 203 2.83 1.42 9.13
C TYR A 203 4.30 1.36 8.75
N LEU A 204 4.62 0.51 7.79
CA LEU A 204 5.94 0.38 7.18
C LEU A 204 6.21 1.63 6.34
N ARG A 205 7.33 2.32 6.62
CA ARG A 205 7.68 3.62 6.01
C ARG A 205 6.56 4.68 6.15
N GLY A 206 5.66 4.54 7.12
CA GLY A 206 4.52 5.43 7.32
C GLY A 206 3.47 5.35 6.23
N ARG A 207 3.46 4.30 5.38
CA ARG A 207 2.66 4.22 4.15
C ARG A 207 1.95 2.89 3.91
N TYR A 208 2.43 1.81 4.51
CA TYR A 208 1.83 0.48 4.34
C TYR A 208 1.52 -0.12 5.70
N GLU A 209 0.25 -0.13 6.06
CA GLU A 209 -0.24 -0.67 7.32
C GLU A 209 -0.23 -2.20 7.33
N VAL A 210 0.48 -2.77 8.29
CA VAL A 210 0.34 -4.16 8.71
C VAL A 210 -0.63 -4.17 9.89
N GLN A 211 -1.77 -4.80 9.70
CA GLN A 211 -2.92 -4.65 10.58
C GLN A 211 -2.75 -5.37 11.92
N ILE A 212 -3.04 -4.68 13.03
CA ILE A 212 -3.09 -5.24 14.39
C ILE A 212 -4.53 -5.12 14.90
N ALA A 213 -5.28 -6.21 14.88
CA ALA A 213 -6.66 -6.19 15.37
C ALA A 213 -7.04 -7.50 16.06
N ASP A 214 -7.93 -7.42 17.05
CA ASP A 214 -8.49 -8.58 17.74
C ASP A 214 -9.63 -9.19 16.92
N ASN A 215 -9.29 -10.20 16.12
CA ASN A 215 -10.19 -10.90 15.21
C ASN A 215 -9.85 -12.41 15.15
N ILE A 216 -9.34 -12.96 16.25
CA ILE A 216 -9.04 -14.38 16.36
C ILE A 216 -10.25 -15.24 15.97
N GLY A 217 -10.01 -16.29 15.17
CA GLY A 217 -11.04 -17.23 14.74
C GLY A 217 -11.91 -16.77 13.56
N LEU A 218 -11.74 -15.54 13.07
CA LEU A 218 -12.35 -15.10 11.81
C LEU A 218 -11.54 -15.59 10.59
N GLU A 219 -12.21 -15.75 9.46
CA GLU A 219 -11.56 -16.01 8.18
C GLU A 219 -10.51 -14.93 7.86
N PRO A 220 -9.36 -15.29 7.27
CA PRO A 220 -8.31 -14.33 6.94
C PRO A 220 -8.84 -13.24 6.00
N SER A 221 -8.50 -11.98 6.29
CA SER A 221 -8.88 -10.83 5.48
C SER A 221 -7.76 -9.78 5.47
N SER A 222 -7.64 -9.02 4.39
CA SER A 222 -6.65 -7.94 4.29
C SER A 222 -6.88 -6.82 5.29
N ILE A 223 -8.07 -6.72 5.90
CA ILE A 223 -8.40 -5.74 6.95
C ILE A 223 -8.26 -6.30 8.38
N TYR A 224 -7.82 -7.55 8.52
CA TYR A 224 -7.65 -8.27 9.79
C TYR A 224 -6.17 -8.56 10.07
N PHE A 225 -5.90 -9.17 11.22
CA PHE A 225 -4.56 -9.37 11.77
C PHE A 225 -3.57 -9.92 10.74
N GLY A 226 -2.44 -9.23 10.55
CA GLY A 226 -1.37 -9.64 9.64
C GLY A 226 -1.60 -9.34 8.16
N GLY A 227 -2.76 -8.76 7.80
CA GLY A 227 -3.00 -8.24 6.45
C GLY A 227 -2.26 -6.93 6.19
N ILE A 228 -1.90 -6.69 4.92
CA ILE A 228 -1.60 -5.31 4.49
C ILE A 228 -2.94 -4.64 4.21
N TYR A 229 -3.30 -3.65 5.03
CA TYR A 229 -4.67 -3.15 5.17
C TYR A 229 -5.33 -2.85 3.82
N GLY A 230 -6.37 -3.61 3.48
CA GLY A 230 -7.14 -3.45 2.24
C GLY A 230 -6.47 -3.91 0.95
N LEU A 231 -5.26 -4.47 1.01
CA LEU A 231 -4.46 -4.83 -0.18
C LEU A 231 -4.08 -6.31 -0.24
N LEU A 232 -3.45 -6.84 0.80
CA LEU A 232 -2.96 -8.22 0.82
C LEU A 232 -3.59 -9.00 1.97
N THR A 233 -4.34 -10.04 1.61
CA THR A 233 -4.93 -10.97 2.58
C THR A 233 -3.88 -11.97 3.06
N PRO A 234 -3.72 -12.16 4.39
CA PRO A 234 -2.86 -13.21 4.92
C PRO A 234 -3.44 -14.59 4.55
N ASN A 235 -2.57 -15.58 4.31
CA ASN A 235 -3.00 -16.94 3.95
C ASN A 235 -3.65 -17.71 5.12
N GLU A 236 -3.44 -17.26 6.35
CA GLU A 236 -3.96 -17.83 7.58
C GLU A 236 -4.12 -16.71 8.62
N ASN A 237 -5.19 -16.74 9.40
CA ASN A 237 -5.37 -15.87 10.56
C ASN A 237 -4.71 -16.56 11.77
N VAL A 238 -3.57 -16.02 12.19
CA VAL A 238 -2.74 -16.57 13.26
C VAL A 238 -2.76 -15.69 14.51
N ALA A 239 -3.76 -14.82 14.66
CA ALA A 239 -3.97 -14.03 15.86
C ALA A 239 -4.10 -14.94 17.09
N MET A 240 -3.50 -14.52 18.19
CA MET A 240 -3.60 -15.13 19.51
C MET A 240 -4.60 -14.36 20.36
N LYS A 241 -4.90 -14.88 21.55
CA LYS A 241 -5.90 -14.25 22.42
C LYS A 241 -5.44 -12.86 22.86
N ALA A 242 -6.40 -11.96 23.03
CA ALA A 242 -6.15 -10.66 23.65
C ALA A 242 -5.37 -10.82 24.98
N GLY A 243 -4.39 -9.94 25.19
CA GLY A 243 -3.46 -9.96 26.31
C GLY A 243 -2.21 -10.83 26.11
N GLU A 244 -2.19 -11.75 25.14
CA GLU A 244 -1.01 -12.54 24.81
C GLU A 244 -0.02 -11.75 23.95
N TRP A 245 1.28 -11.97 24.18
CA TRP A 245 2.34 -11.34 23.40
C TRP A 245 2.49 -12.01 22.05
N GLN A 246 2.27 -11.23 21.00
CA GLN A 246 2.35 -11.61 19.60
C GLN A 246 3.61 -11.08 18.96
N THR A 247 4.02 -11.69 17.85
CA THR A 247 5.21 -11.29 17.10
C THR A 247 4.93 -11.02 15.63
N TYR A 248 5.61 -10.00 15.10
CA TYR A 248 5.81 -9.81 13.67
C TYR A 248 7.29 -9.82 13.34
N ASP A 249 7.66 -10.62 12.34
CA ASP A 249 8.92 -10.55 11.63
C ASP A 249 8.61 -10.20 10.17
N ILE A 250 9.00 -9.00 9.75
CA ILE A 250 8.64 -8.43 8.45
C ILE A 250 9.90 -8.15 7.66
N THR A 251 9.95 -8.57 6.41
CA THR A 251 11.00 -8.14 5.46
C THR A 251 10.34 -7.31 4.37
N LEU A 252 10.82 -6.08 4.18
CA LEU A 252 10.37 -5.17 3.13
C LEU A 252 11.57 -4.74 2.28
N ILE A 253 11.55 -5.07 1.00
CA ILE A 253 12.54 -4.61 -0.01
C ILE A 253 11.78 -4.05 -1.20
N GLY A 254 11.94 -2.75 -1.49
CA GLY A 254 11.11 -2.05 -2.45
C GLY A 254 9.63 -2.09 -2.01
N ARG A 255 8.75 -2.73 -2.78
CA ARG A 255 7.37 -3.06 -2.34
C ARG A 255 7.15 -4.54 -2.03
N ARG A 256 8.19 -5.37 -2.13
CA ARG A 256 8.06 -6.80 -1.86
C ARG A 256 8.12 -7.04 -0.37
N VAL A 257 7.05 -7.61 0.18
CA VAL A 257 6.88 -7.86 1.60
C VAL A 257 6.74 -9.35 1.88
N THR A 258 7.37 -9.78 2.95
CA THR A 258 7.12 -11.05 3.63
C THR A 258 6.78 -10.74 5.08
N ILE A 259 5.71 -11.34 5.59
CA ILE A 259 5.24 -11.21 6.97
C ILE A 259 5.17 -12.61 7.58
N VAL A 260 5.93 -12.79 8.65
CA VAL A 260 5.81 -13.92 9.57
C VAL A 260 5.15 -13.40 10.84
N ALA A 261 3.99 -13.94 11.17
CA ALA A 261 3.23 -13.59 12.35
C ALA A 261 3.15 -14.80 13.28
N ASN A 262 3.51 -14.63 14.56
CA ASN A 262 3.50 -15.70 15.56
C ASN A 262 4.21 -16.99 15.07
N GLY A 263 5.34 -16.83 14.37
CA GLY A 263 6.14 -17.92 13.82
C GLY A 263 5.62 -18.56 12.52
N LYS A 264 4.51 -18.08 11.95
CA LYS A 264 3.92 -18.58 10.70
C LYS A 264 4.01 -17.53 9.58
N THR A 265 4.48 -17.93 8.39
CA THR A 265 4.52 -17.05 7.22
C THR A 265 3.12 -16.84 6.65
N VAL A 266 2.52 -15.68 6.94
CA VAL A 266 1.15 -15.34 6.52
C VAL A 266 1.09 -14.58 5.20
N ILE A 267 2.14 -13.84 4.86
CA ILE A 267 2.33 -13.22 3.53
C ILE A 267 3.75 -13.54 3.07
N SER A 268 3.92 -14.10 1.87
CA SER A 268 5.21 -14.53 1.35
C SER A 268 5.52 -13.86 0.01
N ASN A 269 6.56 -13.01 0.00
CA ASN A 269 7.14 -12.38 -1.18
C ASN A 269 6.11 -11.70 -2.11
N GLN A 270 5.09 -11.07 -1.55
CA GLN A 270 4.04 -10.37 -2.30
C GLN A 270 4.44 -8.91 -2.54
N ASN A 271 4.01 -8.32 -3.67
CA ASN A 271 4.18 -6.89 -3.89
C ASN A 271 3.00 -6.13 -3.29
N ILE A 272 3.29 -5.13 -2.45
CA ILE A 272 2.28 -4.15 -2.02
C ILE A 272 1.96 -3.25 -3.22
N GLU A 273 0.69 -3.14 -3.56
CA GLU A 273 0.29 -2.52 -4.83
C GLU A 273 0.08 -1.01 -4.76
N ALA A 274 -0.22 -0.51 -3.57
CA ALA A 274 -0.62 0.86 -3.28
C ALA A 274 -0.18 1.25 -1.87
N MET A 275 -0.21 2.54 -1.57
CA MET A 275 -0.22 3.00 -0.18
C MET A 275 -1.56 2.63 0.47
N THR A 276 -1.55 2.30 1.75
CA THR A 276 -2.78 2.06 2.52
C THR A 276 -3.38 3.38 2.98
N GLY A 277 -4.66 3.38 3.35
CA GLY A 277 -5.25 4.53 4.05
C GLY A 277 -4.47 4.85 5.33
N GLY A 278 -4.38 6.13 5.68
CA GLY A 278 -3.56 6.64 6.78
C GLY A 278 -2.07 6.84 6.44
N ALA A 279 -1.68 6.73 5.16
CA ALA A 279 -0.33 7.06 4.74
C ALA A 279 0.03 8.52 5.05
N LEU A 280 1.26 8.75 5.50
CA LEU A 280 1.74 10.09 5.90
C LEU A 280 2.03 11.02 4.72
N ASP A 281 2.45 10.46 3.58
CA ASP A 281 2.84 11.18 2.38
C ASP A 281 2.83 10.25 1.14
N ASN A 282 2.98 10.84 -0.04
CA ASN A 282 3.02 10.15 -1.34
C ASN A 282 4.44 9.75 -1.81
N ASN A 283 5.47 9.94 -0.98
CA ASN A 283 6.88 9.83 -1.36
C ASN A 283 7.39 8.38 -1.19
N GLU A 284 6.74 7.40 -1.84
CA GLU A 284 7.05 5.97 -1.65
C GLU A 284 8.50 5.57 -1.95
N ALA A 285 9.21 6.34 -2.79
CA ALA A 285 10.61 6.12 -3.13
C ALA A 285 11.60 6.64 -2.09
N GLU A 286 11.14 7.45 -1.14
CA GLU A 286 11.95 7.99 -0.06
C GLU A 286 11.90 7.09 1.17
N ALA A 287 12.96 7.14 1.97
CA ALA A 287 12.97 6.56 3.30
C ALA A 287 11.81 7.13 4.11
N GLY A 288 11.10 6.27 4.85
CA GLY A 288 9.96 6.66 5.67
C GLY A 288 10.10 6.17 7.10
N PRO A 289 9.40 6.79 8.06
CA PRO A 289 9.43 6.38 9.46
C PRO A 289 8.66 5.07 9.67
N ILE A 290 8.79 4.46 10.83
CA ILE A 290 7.79 3.52 11.32
C ILE A 290 6.72 4.32 12.06
N MET A 291 5.46 4.05 11.77
CA MET A 291 4.33 4.65 12.49
C MET A 291 3.48 3.56 13.15
N ILE A 292 3.09 3.78 14.40
CA ILE A 292 2.14 2.95 15.12
C ILE A 292 0.82 3.71 15.21
N GLN A 293 -0.26 3.12 14.71
CA GLN A 293 -1.59 3.68 14.78
C GLN A 293 -2.07 3.68 16.24
N GLY A 294 -2.33 4.87 16.78
CA GLY A 294 -2.71 5.08 18.18
C GLY A 294 -4.06 5.75 18.36
N ASP A 295 -4.73 6.10 17.27
CA ASP A 295 -6.02 6.81 17.24
C ASP A 295 -7.24 5.87 17.24
N HIS A 296 -7.05 4.56 17.20
CA HIS A 296 -8.13 3.55 17.20
C HIS A 296 -8.36 2.89 18.56
N GLY A 297 -7.44 2.02 18.99
CA GLY A 297 -7.59 1.23 20.21
C GLY A 297 -6.28 1.10 21.00
N PRO A 298 -6.34 0.58 22.24
CA PRO A 298 -5.15 0.41 23.07
C PRO A 298 -4.20 -0.67 22.53
N VAL A 299 -2.90 -0.45 22.67
CA VAL A 299 -1.87 -1.41 22.24
C VAL A 299 -0.60 -1.23 23.07
N GLU A 300 0.13 -2.32 23.25
CA GLU A 300 1.39 -2.34 23.99
C GLU A 300 2.50 -3.03 23.20
N PHE A 301 3.72 -2.49 23.27
CA PHE A 301 4.92 -3.04 22.64
C PHE A 301 6.02 -3.21 23.68
N ARG A 302 6.63 -4.40 23.74
CA ARG A 302 7.82 -4.64 24.58
C ARG A 302 9.12 -4.63 23.79
N LYS A 303 9.04 -4.85 22.48
CA LYS A 303 10.20 -4.82 21.58
C LYS A 303 9.78 -4.32 20.21
N LEU A 304 10.61 -3.46 19.63
CA LEU A 304 10.53 -3.02 18.25
C LEU A 304 11.94 -2.75 17.74
N GLU A 305 12.39 -3.54 16.77
CA GLU A 305 13.75 -3.54 16.23
C GLU A 305 13.70 -3.49 14.71
N ILE A 306 14.64 -2.76 14.12
CA ILE A 306 14.78 -2.61 12.66
C ILE A 306 16.21 -2.97 12.28
N THR A 307 16.38 -3.85 11.29
CA THR A 307 17.67 -4.13 10.65
C THR A 307 17.61 -3.58 9.22
N PRO A 308 18.29 -2.46 8.92
CA PRO A 308 18.33 -1.91 7.57
C PRO A 308 18.91 -2.91 6.57
N LEU A 309 18.38 -2.90 5.35
CA LEU A 309 18.84 -3.74 4.24
C LEU A 309 19.41 -2.86 3.12
N SER A 310 20.43 -3.38 2.44
CA SER A 310 20.97 -2.77 1.23
C SER A 310 21.29 -3.79 0.16
N LYS A 311 21.40 -3.34 -1.10
CA LYS A 311 21.86 -4.18 -2.20
C LYS A 311 23.21 -4.81 -1.88
N GLY A 312 23.29 -6.12 -2.13
CA GLY A 312 24.50 -6.95 -1.99
C GLY A 312 25.60 -6.59 -2.96
#